data_AF-A0A341ZFY8-F1
#
_entry.id   AF-A0A341ZFY8-F1
#
_cell.length_a   1.000
_cell.length_b   1.000
_cell.length_c   1.000
_cell.angle_alpha   90.00
_cell.angle_beta   90.00
_cell.angle_gamma   90.00
#
_symmetry.space_group_name_H-M   'P 1'
#
loop_
_entity.id
_entity.type
_entity.pdbx_description
1 polymer ?
#
loop_
_entity_poly.entity_id
_entity_poly.type
_entity_poly.pdbx_seq_one_letter_code
_entity_poly.pdbx_strand_id
1 'polypeptide(L)'
;MFQELAPHDPHDKCGHHYVICLDLKNQRFEVLDSIRSEADADLTTHAEFFINNLKETWNRHYEHSKVQIRHFPTEYVATVKQGNTTDCVFHALEYFAMWEGRLVPAVTAAMVVELQKIYTWNWLTNEDFNKRSGAREFVEEAVKKVIKKYK
;
A
#
# COMPACT_ATOMS: atom_id res chain seq x y z
N MET A 1 -1.15 -16.90 2.91
CA MET A 1 -1.89 -16.97 1.64
C MET A 1 -1.17 -16.25 0.49
N PHE A 2 -0.62 -15.03 0.65
CA PHE A 2 0.19 -14.41 -0.44
C PHE A 2 1.64 -14.92 -0.54
N GLN A 3 2.21 -15.44 0.55
CA GLN A 3 3.59 -15.95 0.61
C GLN A 3 3.80 -17.31 -0.09
N GLU A 4 2.71 -18.01 -0.43
CA GLU A 4 2.77 -19.34 -1.06
C GLU A 4 2.86 -19.27 -2.59
N LEU A 5 2.92 -18.05 -3.17
CA LEU A 5 2.75 -17.83 -4.60
C LEU A 5 4.05 -17.75 -5.44
N ALA A 6 5.25 -17.79 -4.87
CA ALA A 6 6.48 -18.22 -5.57
C ALA A 6 7.69 -18.22 -4.60
N PRO A 7 7.80 -19.22 -3.71
CA PRO A 7 8.86 -19.30 -2.71
C PRO A 7 10.29 -19.47 -3.28
N HIS A 8 10.43 -19.61 -4.60
CA HIS A 8 11.70 -19.90 -5.29
C HIS A 8 12.02 -18.94 -6.44
N ASP A 9 11.20 -17.91 -6.67
CA ASP A 9 11.54 -16.88 -7.65
C ASP A 9 12.44 -15.83 -6.97
N PRO A 10 13.73 -15.72 -7.34
CA PRO A 10 14.64 -14.73 -6.76
C PRO A 10 14.25 -13.28 -7.11
N HIS A 11 13.33 -13.09 -8.06
CA HIS A 11 12.69 -11.82 -8.38
C HIS A 11 11.34 -11.62 -7.69
N ASP A 12 10.72 -12.67 -7.12
CA ASP A 12 9.56 -12.54 -6.23
C ASP A 12 10.03 -12.08 -4.85
N LYS A 13 10.45 -10.82 -4.82
CA LYS A 13 10.59 -10.06 -3.58
C LYS A 13 9.18 -9.80 -3.08
N CYS A 14 8.60 -10.78 -2.39
CA CYS A 14 7.28 -10.69 -1.76
C CYS A 14 7.09 -9.27 -1.21
N GLY A 15 6.21 -8.52 -1.87
CA GLY A 15 6.21 -7.06 -1.87
C GLY A 15 5.82 -6.50 -0.51
N HIS A 16 6.72 -5.75 0.10
CA HIS A 16 6.41 -4.96 1.28
C HIS A 16 5.51 -3.78 0.89
N HIS A 17 4.44 -3.57 1.64
CA HIS A 17 3.48 -2.48 1.40
C HIS A 17 3.73 -1.35 2.39
N TYR A 18 3.80 -0.13 1.87
CA TYR A 18 3.88 1.11 2.65
C TYR A 18 3.16 2.23 1.90
N VAL A 19 2.91 3.35 2.57
CA VAL A 19 2.10 4.46 2.05
C VAL A 19 2.97 5.69 1.86
N ILE A 20 2.76 6.38 0.73
CA ILE A 20 3.23 7.75 0.50
C ILE A 20 1.99 8.64 0.39
N CYS A 21 1.83 9.58 1.30
CA CYS A 21 0.80 10.60 1.26
C CYS A 21 1.40 11.93 0.77
N LEU A 22 0.66 12.66 -0.07
CA LEU A 22 0.96 14.04 -0.41
C LEU A 22 0.00 14.94 0.35
N ASP A 23 0.47 15.54 1.44
CA ASP A 23 -0.31 16.49 2.23
C ASP A 23 -0.12 17.90 1.68
N LEU A 24 -1.09 18.34 0.86
CA LEU A 24 -1.09 19.68 0.29
C LEU A 24 -1.31 20.78 1.33
N LYS A 25 -1.98 20.47 2.46
CA LYS A 25 -2.28 21.45 3.51
C LYS A 25 -1.04 21.76 4.33
N ASN A 26 -0.30 20.73 4.72
CA ASN A 26 0.94 20.87 5.47
C ASN A 26 2.19 20.94 4.58
N GLN A 27 2.00 20.94 3.26
CA GLN A 27 3.04 21.13 2.26
C GLN A 27 4.20 20.13 2.36
N ARG A 28 3.89 18.83 2.52
CA ARG A 28 4.88 17.78 2.70
C ARG A 28 4.43 16.46 2.07
N PHE A 29 5.40 15.58 1.84
CA PHE A 29 5.16 14.16 1.62
C PHE A 29 5.32 13.41 2.93
N GLU A 30 4.49 12.40 3.16
CA GLU A 30 4.51 11.62 4.39
C GLU A 30 4.63 10.15 4.03
N VAL A 31 5.65 9.48 4.56
CA VAL A 31 5.91 8.06 4.33
C VAL A 31 5.52 7.28 5.58
N LEU A 32 4.55 6.39 5.46
CA LEU A 32 4.07 5.54 6.55
C LEU A 32 4.40 4.08 6.24
N ASP A 33 5.18 3.46 7.11
CA ASP A 33 5.66 2.09 6.92
C ASP A 33 5.60 1.31 8.23
N SER A 34 4.86 0.19 8.28
CA SER A 34 4.70 -0.65 9.48
C SER A 34 5.90 -1.55 9.79
N ILE A 35 6.84 -1.73 8.86
CA ILE A 35 8.03 -2.59 9.04
C ILE A 35 9.29 -1.74 9.17
N ARG A 36 9.51 -0.82 8.22
CA ARG A 36 10.75 -0.06 8.09
C ARG A 36 10.62 1.34 8.68
N SER A 37 11.75 2.00 8.90
CA SER A 37 11.84 3.38 9.42
C SER A 37 12.74 4.20 8.51
N GLU A 38 12.87 5.51 8.77
CA GLU A 38 13.78 6.41 8.02
C GLU A 38 15.22 5.90 7.90
N ALA A 39 15.72 5.14 8.89
CA ALA A 39 17.05 4.55 8.84
C ALA A 39 17.22 3.41 7.79
N ASP A 40 16.13 2.94 7.18
CA ASP A 40 16.15 1.86 6.19
C ASP A 40 16.43 2.42 4.80
N ALA A 41 17.60 2.10 4.26
CA ALA A 41 18.07 2.60 2.97
C ALA A 41 17.20 2.15 1.78
N ASP A 42 16.60 0.96 1.85
CA ASP A 42 15.73 0.45 0.79
C ASP A 42 14.43 1.26 0.74
N LEU A 43 13.85 1.56 1.91
CA LEU A 43 12.67 2.43 2.01
C LEU A 43 12.98 3.84 1.50
N THR A 44 14.03 4.47 2.01
CA THR A 44 14.34 5.87 1.66
C THR A 44 14.66 6.02 0.18
N THR A 45 15.52 5.15 -0.36
CA THR A 45 15.88 5.17 -1.79
C THR A 45 14.64 5.00 -2.68
N HIS A 46 13.77 4.04 -2.36
CA HIS A 46 12.58 3.77 -3.16
C HIS A 46 11.52 4.89 -3.04
N ALA A 47 11.28 5.39 -1.83
CA ALA A 47 10.35 6.49 -1.59
C ALA A 47 10.83 7.79 -2.26
N GLU A 48 12.10 8.13 -2.13
CA GLU A 48 12.69 9.31 -2.78
C GLU A 48 12.63 9.21 -4.30
N PHE A 49 12.94 8.06 -4.87
CA PHE A 49 12.80 7.83 -6.32
C PHE A 49 11.36 8.11 -6.79
N PHE A 50 10.37 7.53 -6.10
CA PHE A 50 8.96 7.73 -6.46
C PHE A 50 8.52 9.18 -6.29
N ILE A 51 8.85 9.81 -5.16
CA ILE A 51 8.49 11.21 -4.86
C ILE A 51 9.14 12.17 -5.85
N ASN A 52 10.41 11.96 -6.23
CA ASN A 52 11.09 12.80 -7.21
C ASN A 52 10.42 12.69 -8.59
N ASN A 53 10.08 11.48 -9.04
CA ASN A 53 9.33 11.28 -10.27
C ASN A 53 7.94 11.94 -10.23
N LEU A 54 7.26 11.90 -9.09
CA LEU A 54 5.98 12.59 -8.90
C LEU A 54 6.15 14.11 -8.96
N LYS A 55 7.19 14.67 -8.32
CA LYS A 55 7.53 16.10 -8.39
C LYS A 55 7.83 16.55 -9.81
N GLU A 56 8.61 15.77 -10.56
CA GLU A 56 8.91 16.06 -11.97
C GLU A 56 7.65 16.00 -12.84
N THR A 57 6.86 14.94 -12.70
CA THR A 57 5.59 14.76 -13.42
C THR A 57 4.64 15.92 -13.12
N TRP A 58 4.52 16.31 -11.86
CA TRP A 58 3.71 17.47 -11.46
C TRP A 58 4.21 18.76 -12.10
N ASN A 59 5.52 19.01 -12.08
CA ASN A 59 6.10 20.20 -12.70
C ASN A 59 5.83 20.22 -14.22
N ARG A 60 5.90 19.08 -14.91
CA ARG A 60 5.65 19.01 -16.36
C ARG A 60 4.20 19.27 -16.75
N HIS A 61 3.25 18.76 -15.96
CA HIS A 61 1.83 18.80 -16.31
C HIS A 61 1.05 19.92 -15.62
N TYR A 62 1.61 20.47 -14.53
CA TYR A 62 0.96 21.46 -13.67
C TYR A 62 1.91 22.63 -13.33
N GLU A 63 2.78 23.03 -14.27
CA GLU A 63 3.73 24.14 -14.08
C GLU A 63 3.06 25.45 -13.63
N HIS A 64 1.83 25.71 -14.09
CA HIS A 64 1.07 26.91 -13.75
C HIS A 64 0.08 26.70 -12.60
N SER A 65 0.12 25.56 -11.91
CA SER A 65 -0.69 25.34 -10.72
C SER A 65 -0.32 26.36 -9.63
N LYS A 66 -1.33 26.84 -8.91
CA LYS A 66 -1.15 27.68 -7.71
C LYS A 66 -0.40 26.95 -6.61
N VAL A 67 -0.45 25.61 -6.60
CA VAL A 67 0.26 24.76 -5.65
C VAL A 67 1.37 24.03 -6.38
N GLN A 68 2.61 24.32 -5.97
CA GLN A 68 3.82 23.67 -6.45
C GLN A 68 4.35 22.74 -5.36
N ILE A 69 4.63 21.49 -5.72
CA ILE A 69 5.03 20.45 -4.75
C ILE A 69 6.54 20.18 -4.75
N ARG A 70 7.30 20.83 -5.65
CA ARG A 70 8.75 20.61 -5.81
C ARG A 70 9.53 20.82 -4.51
N HIS A 71 9.13 21.84 -3.73
CA HIS A 71 9.79 22.26 -2.50
C HIS A 71 9.31 21.51 -1.25
N PHE A 72 8.29 20.65 -1.36
CA PHE A 72 7.75 19.94 -0.21
C PHE A 72 8.79 18.93 0.31
N PRO A 73 9.11 18.93 1.62
CA PRO A 73 9.98 17.94 2.23
C PRO A 73 9.28 16.58 2.31
N THR A 74 10.07 15.54 2.58
CA THR A 74 9.56 14.20 2.90
C THR A 74 9.71 13.98 4.40
N GLU A 75 8.64 13.55 5.05
CA GLU A 75 8.58 13.19 6.46
C GLU A 75 8.33 11.68 6.58
N TYR A 76 9.19 10.99 7.32
CA TYR A 76 9.02 9.56 7.62
C TYR A 76 8.28 9.44 8.96
N VAL A 77 6.99 9.11 8.88
CA VAL A 77 6.10 9.11 10.03
C VAL A 77 6.40 7.91 10.93
N ALA A 78 6.59 8.15 12.22
CA ALA A 78 6.77 7.09 13.20
C ALA A 78 5.46 6.32 13.42
N THR A 79 5.42 5.09 12.94
CA THR A 79 4.28 4.17 13.07
C THR A 79 4.52 3.10 14.15
N VAL A 80 3.42 2.52 14.64
CA VAL A 80 3.48 1.28 15.42
C VAL A 80 3.96 0.17 14.49
N LYS A 81 5.05 -0.50 14.87
CA LYS A 81 5.62 -1.58 14.06
C LYS A 81 4.81 -2.85 14.21
N GLN A 82 4.57 -3.52 13.08
CA GLN A 82 3.96 -4.83 13.09
C GLN A 82 4.92 -5.89 13.65
N GLY A 83 4.38 -6.88 14.35
CA GLY A 83 5.18 -7.95 14.95
C GLY A 83 5.52 -9.11 14.00
N ASN A 84 5.09 -9.04 12.74
CA ASN A 84 5.29 -10.08 11.73
C ASN A 84 5.69 -9.45 10.38
N THR A 85 5.84 -10.24 9.32
CA THR A 85 6.22 -9.74 7.99
C THR A 85 5.09 -9.79 6.96
N THR A 86 3.90 -10.25 7.34
CA THR A 86 2.81 -10.56 6.40
C THR A 86 1.70 -9.53 6.39
N ASP A 87 1.59 -8.73 7.44
CA ASP A 87 0.40 -7.89 7.65
C ASP A 87 0.55 -6.47 7.10
N CYS A 88 1.65 -6.18 6.39
CA CYS A 88 1.99 -4.83 5.92
C CYS A 88 0.89 -4.22 5.04
N VAL A 89 0.18 -5.03 4.26
CA VAL A 89 -0.94 -4.58 3.44
C VAL A 89 -2.11 -4.07 4.30
N PHE A 90 -2.42 -4.71 5.42
CA PHE A 90 -3.51 -4.27 6.30
C PHE A 90 -3.14 -2.99 7.01
N HIS A 91 -1.90 -2.87 7.48
CA HIS A 91 -1.39 -1.60 8.01
C HIS A 91 -1.49 -0.47 6.96
N ALA A 92 -1.07 -0.73 5.72
CA ALA A 92 -1.15 0.25 4.63
C ALA A 92 -2.60 0.66 4.31
N LEU A 93 -3.53 -0.30 4.27
CA LEU A 93 -4.96 -0.01 4.05
C LEU A 93 -5.55 0.84 5.17
N GLU A 94 -5.22 0.54 6.43
CA GLU A 94 -5.66 1.35 7.56
C GLU A 94 -5.04 2.75 7.54
N TYR A 95 -3.78 2.88 7.13
CA TYR A 95 -3.19 4.20 6.89
C TYR A 95 -3.99 4.96 5.83
N PHE A 96 -4.34 4.35 4.69
CA PHE A 96 -5.19 5.03 3.70
C PHE A 96 -6.57 5.42 4.25
N ALA A 97 -7.17 4.58 5.09
CA ALA A 97 -8.50 4.83 5.63
C ALA A 97 -8.53 5.91 6.72
N MET A 98 -7.48 6.00 7.54
CA MET A 98 -7.48 6.80 8.77
C MET A 98 -6.49 7.97 8.77
N TRP A 99 -5.55 8.02 7.82
CA TRP A 99 -4.50 9.05 7.84
C TRP A 99 -5.01 10.42 7.40
N GLU A 100 -5.04 11.35 8.36
CA GLU A 100 -5.44 12.75 8.16
C GLU A 100 -4.29 13.74 8.37
N GLY A 101 -3.03 13.27 8.40
CA GLY A 101 -1.85 14.13 8.63
C GLY A 101 -1.69 14.62 10.08
N ARG A 102 -2.35 13.97 11.05
CA ARG A 102 -2.36 14.39 12.47
C ARG A 102 -2.11 13.27 13.47
N LEU A 103 -2.88 12.19 13.37
CA LEU A 103 -2.85 11.07 14.30
C LEU A 103 -2.47 9.82 13.53
N VAL A 104 -1.36 9.19 13.92
CA VAL A 104 -0.89 7.96 13.30
C VAL A 104 -1.82 6.82 13.71
N PRO A 105 -2.40 6.07 12.77
CA PRO A 105 -3.29 4.96 13.10
C PRO A 105 -2.58 3.88 13.91
N ALA A 106 -3.11 3.56 15.08
CA ALA A 106 -2.59 2.53 15.96
C ALA A 106 -3.20 1.17 15.58
N VAL A 107 -2.62 0.54 14.56
CA VAL A 107 -3.07 -0.77 14.06
C VAL A 107 -2.49 -1.88 14.95
N THR A 108 -3.37 -2.68 15.56
CA THR A 108 -2.97 -3.82 16.40
C THR A 108 -3.14 -5.15 15.66
N ALA A 109 -2.42 -6.19 16.09
CA ALA A 109 -2.58 -7.54 15.51
C ALA A 109 -4.03 -8.07 15.60
N ALA A 110 -4.74 -7.77 16.70
CA ALA A 110 -6.14 -8.14 16.85
C ALA A 110 -7.03 -7.42 15.82
N MET A 111 -6.78 -6.13 15.57
CA MET A 111 -7.48 -5.39 14.52
C MET A 111 -7.21 -5.98 13.14
N VAL A 112 -5.97 -6.36 12.83
CA VAL A 112 -5.63 -6.98 11.53
C VAL A 112 -6.46 -8.24 11.29
N VAL A 113 -6.65 -9.10 12.30
CA VAL A 113 -7.48 -10.30 12.17
C VAL A 113 -8.94 -9.96 11.84
N GLU A 114 -9.49 -8.92 12.46
CA GLU A 114 -10.86 -8.47 12.16
C GLU A 114 -10.95 -7.81 10.78
N LEU A 115 -9.99 -6.96 10.43
CA LEU A 115 -9.89 -6.33 9.12
C LEU A 115 -9.78 -7.36 8.00
N GLN A 116 -9.04 -8.44 8.20
CA GLN A 116 -8.98 -9.53 7.23
C GLN A 116 -10.37 -10.13 6.97
N LYS A 117 -11.17 -10.37 8.02
CA LYS A 117 -12.54 -10.87 7.88
C LYS A 117 -13.42 -9.83 7.16
N ILE A 118 -13.33 -8.57 7.55
CA ILE A 118 -14.12 -7.47 6.98
C ILE A 118 -13.77 -7.28 5.50
N TYR A 119 -12.50 -7.18 5.14
CA TYR A 119 -12.07 -6.98 3.76
C TYR A 119 -12.39 -8.18 2.89
N THR A 120 -12.24 -9.41 3.41
CA THR A 120 -12.65 -10.62 2.68
C THR A 120 -14.15 -10.64 2.47
N TRP A 121 -14.95 -10.32 3.50
CA TRP A 121 -16.39 -10.23 3.39
C TRP A 121 -16.80 -9.18 2.37
N ASN A 122 -16.29 -7.95 2.49
CA ASN A 122 -16.57 -6.86 1.56
C ASN A 122 -16.21 -7.23 0.13
N TRP A 123 -15.10 -7.95 -0.08
CA TRP A 123 -14.75 -8.45 -1.41
C TRP A 123 -15.76 -9.49 -1.91
N LEU A 124 -16.10 -10.48 -1.08
CA LEU A 124 -17.05 -11.54 -1.40
C LEU A 124 -18.49 -11.05 -1.58
N THR A 125 -18.87 -9.93 -0.97
CA THR A 125 -20.24 -9.39 -1.01
C THR A 125 -20.34 -8.10 -1.81
N ASN A 126 -19.29 -7.71 -2.53
CA ASN A 126 -19.34 -6.60 -3.47
C ASN A 126 -20.27 -6.99 -4.64
N GLU A 127 -21.56 -6.67 -4.51
CA GLU A 127 -22.61 -7.08 -5.44
C GLU A 127 -22.32 -6.65 -6.89
N ASP A 128 -21.69 -5.50 -7.10
CA ASP A 128 -21.38 -4.99 -8.45
C ASP A 128 -20.35 -5.87 -9.18
N PHE A 129 -19.37 -6.40 -8.45
CA PHE A 129 -18.43 -7.37 -9.02
C PHE A 129 -19.10 -8.72 -9.23
N ASN A 130 -19.84 -9.22 -8.24
CA ASN A 130 -20.42 -10.57 -8.28
C ASN A 130 -21.58 -10.72 -9.28
N LYS A 131 -22.30 -9.63 -9.57
CA LYS A 131 -23.39 -9.60 -10.57
C LYS A 131 -22.87 -9.30 -11.98
N ARG A 132 -21.59 -8.96 -12.15
CA ARG A 132 -20.99 -8.69 -13.47
C ARG A 132 -20.90 -9.99 -14.28
N SER A 133 -21.42 -9.97 -15.50
CA SER A 133 -21.25 -11.09 -16.45
C SER A 133 -19.76 -11.42 -16.61
N GLY A 134 -19.37 -12.67 -16.36
CA GLY A 134 -17.96 -13.09 -16.46
C GLY A 134 -17.18 -13.05 -15.13
N ALA A 135 -17.76 -12.57 -14.03
CA ALA A 135 -17.04 -12.46 -12.75
C ALA A 135 -16.67 -13.82 -12.15
N ARG A 136 -17.58 -14.80 -12.26
CA ARG A 136 -17.33 -16.18 -11.83
C ARG A 136 -16.22 -16.81 -12.65
N GLU A 137 -16.30 -16.70 -13.98
CA GLU A 137 -15.30 -17.20 -14.90
C GLU A 137 -13.94 -16.54 -14.66
N PHE A 138 -13.93 -15.23 -14.39
CA PHE A 138 -12.71 -14.49 -14.03
C PHE A 138 -12.05 -15.03 -12.76
N VAL A 139 -12.82 -15.24 -11.68
CA VAL A 139 -12.30 -15.80 -10.43
C VAL A 139 -11.82 -17.24 -10.63
N GLU A 140 -12.61 -18.07 -11.31
CA GLU A 140 -12.25 -19.46 -11.58
C GLU A 140 -10.99 -19.56 -12.46
N GLU A 141 -10.84 -18.72 -13.48
CA GLU A 141 -9.64 -18.68 -14.32
C GLU A 141 -8.43 -18.12 -13.58
N ALA A 142 -8.60 -17.10 -12.73
CA ALA A 142 -7.53 -16.61 -11.88
C ALA A 142 -7.04 -17.70 -10.92
N VAL A 143 -7.96 -18.39 -10.26
CA VAL A 143 -7.67 -19.51 -9.34
C VAL A 143 -7.03 -20.68 -10.09
N LYS A 144 -7.52 -21.07 -11.26
CA LYS A 144 -6.89 -22.12 -12.08
C LYS A 144 -5.50 -21.75 -12.54
N LYS A 145 -5.27 -20.51 -12.99
CA LYS A 145 -3.93 -20.03 -13.38
C LYS A 145 -2.95 -20.06 -12.23
N VAL A 146 -3.41 -19.66 -11.04
CA VAL A 146 -2.66 -19.78 -9.78
C VAL A 146 -2.35 -21.26 -9.55
N ILE A 147 -3.35 -22.14 -9.42
CA ILE A 147 -3.15 -23.59 -9.15
C ILE A 147 -2.22 -24.26 -10.18
N LYS A 148 -2.32 -23.90 -11.46
CA LYS A 148 -1.50 -24.46 -12.54
C LYS A 148 -0.05 -23.94 -12.55
N LYS A 149 0.19 -22.77 -11.94
CA LYS A 149 1.53 -22.22 -11.70
C LYS A 149 2.25 -22.94 -10.54
N TYR A 150 1.51 -23.66 -9.68
CA TYR A 150 2.04 -24.40 -8.52
C TYR A 150 1.97 -25.94 -8.65
N LYS A 151 1.63 -26.45 -9.83
CA LYS A 151 1.86 -27.85 -10.20
C LYS A 151 3.06 -27.93 -11.13
#